data_AF-A0A2M9ZML5-F1
#
_entry.id   AF-A0A2M9ZML5-F1
#
_cell.length_a   1.000
_cell.length_b   1.000
_cell.length_c   1.000
_cell.angle_alpha   90.00
_cell.angle_beta   90.00
_cell.angle_gamma   90.00
#
_symmetry.space_group_name_H-M   'P 1'
#
loop_
_entity.id
_entity.type
_entity.pdbx_description
1 polymer ?
#
loop_
_entity_poly.entity_id
_entity_poly.type
_entity_poly.pdbx_seq_one_letter_code
_entity_poly.pdbx_strand_id
1 'polypeptide(L)'
;MQIFRNRTVVARMRRFFFFRLSLTIHFVMFGFLCDCISALPREIPQDFSMGVFQGGGMTPNSESFYLSSAISYHKIRDYRKESILFFQSDPKIIQELYEQIRSNNFDNIQVRQEKVYDRGGISVQVTANKEVYNKSDSGMTFIRTHWRTSWKNVLEAADLAKSKSLEGKSKIPVSLQLSVNKEPYSLGITIGRISVYYEYQIFEGSPPDTKFEFVPGKYSLVIETYAKGIPFMRRNLELAIPPNIKQGIIKIDSTNAVFEAIP
;
A
#
# COMPACT_ATOMS: atom_id res chain seq x y z
N MET A 1 -27.22 -106.75 -20.07
CA MET A 1 -27.12 -107.78 -19.01
C MET A 1 -26.65 -107.05 -17.74
N GLN A 2 -27.36 -107.23 -16.61
CA GLN A 2 -27.38 -106.42 -15.36
C GLN A 2 -27.90 -104.99 -15.58
N ILE A 3 -29.13 -104.55 -15.25
CA ILE A 3 -30.14 -104.80 -14.20
C ILE A 3 -29.78 -104.34 -12.76
N PHE A 4 -30.54 -103.31 -12.33
CA PHE A 4 -31.24 -103.11 -11.04
C PHE A 4 -30.87 -101.93 -10.10
N ARG A 5 -31.90 -101.08 -9.93
CA ARG A 5 -32.55 -100.61 -8.66
C ARG A 5 -32.16 -99.26 -8.05
N ASN A 6 -33.09 -98.31 -8.26
CA ASN A 6 -33.80 -97.46 -7.28
C ASN A 6 -33.19 -97.25 -5.89
N ARG A 7 -33.13 -95.97 -5.49
CA ARG A 7 -33.82 -95.47 -4.28
C ARG A 7 -34.01 -93.96 -4.30
N THR A 8 -35.27 -93.56 -4.10
CA THR A 8 -35.78 -92.23 -3.81
C THR A 8 -35.59 -91.91 -2.32
N VAL A 9 -35.15 -90.71 -1.95
CA VAL A 9 -35.53 -90.06 -0.68
C VAL A 9 -35.66 -88.55 -0.87
N VAL A 10 -36.74 -88.04 -0.30
CA VAL A 10 -37.29 -86.68 -0.26
C VAL A 10 -36.52 -85.80 0.75
N ALA A 11 -36.40 -84.49 0.50
CA ALA A 11 -36.86 -83.41 1.40
C ALA A 11 -35.99 -82.13 1.44
N ARG A 12 -36.73 -81.01 1.58
CA ARG A 12 -36.40 -79.73 2.25
C ARG A 12 -35.64 -78.64 1.49
N MET A 13 -36.46 -77.76 0.90
CA MET A 13 -36.46 -76.30 1.11
C MET A 13 -35.51 -75.79 2.21
N ARG A 14 -34.65 -74.84 1.85
CA ARG A 14 -34.40 -73.62 2.63
C ARG A 14 -33.89 -72.51 1.71
N ARG A 15 -34.69 -71.45 1.62
CA ARG A 15 -34.35 -70.15 1.02
C ARG A 15 -33.15 -69.59 1.76
N PHE A 16 -32.09 -69.22 1.05
CA PHE A 16 -31.10 -68.27 1.56
C PHE A 16 -31.10 -67.04 0.66
N PHE A 17 -31.54 -65.94 1.26
CA PHE A 17 -31.41 -64.57 0.77
C PHE A 17 -29.93 -64.30 0.48
N PHE A 18 -29.58 -64.08 -0.78
CA PHE A 18 -28.35 -63.36 -1.11
C PHE A 18 -28.65 -61.86 -1.05
N PHE A 19 -28.27 -61.26 0.07
CA PHE A 19 -28.24 -59.82 0.27
C PHE A 19 -27.22 -59.22 -0.72
N ARG A 20 -27.69 -58.51 -1.75
CA ARG A 20 -26.84 -57.65 -2.58
C ARG A 20 -26.42 -56.45 -1.73
N LEU A 21 -25.20 -56.49 -1.19
CA LEU A 21 -24.56 -55.32 -0.59
C LEU A 21 -24.08 -54.41 -1.73
N SER A 22 -24.97 -53.53 -2.22
CA SER A 22 -24.60 -52.43 -3.10
C SER A 22 -23.86 -51.39 -2.27
N LEU A 23 -22.53 -51.47 -2.27
CA LEU A 23 -21.65 -50.47 -1.65
C LEU A 23 -21.64 -49.22 -2.53
N THR A 24 -22.61 -48.33 -2.32
CA THR A 24 -22.65 -47.01 -2.95
C THR A 24 -21.58 -46.12 -2.31
N ILE A 25 -20.36 -46.19 -2.82
CA ILE A 25 -19.26 -45.29 -2.43
C ILE A 25 -19.69 -43.88 -2.84
N HIS A 26 -20.21 -43.13 -1.87
CA HIS A 26 -20.32 -41.69 -1.99
C HIS A 26 -18.89 -41.15 -1.96
N PHE A 27 -18.34 -40.91 -3.15
CA PHE A 27 -17.16 -40.08 -3.33
C PHE A 27 -17.57 -38.68 -2.88
N VAL A 28 -17.45 -38.41 -1.58
CA VAL A 28 -17.42 -37.05 -1.06
C VAL A 28 -16.15 -36.46 -1.63
N MET A 29 -16.27 -35.81 -2.78
CA MET A 29 -15.31 -34.84 -3.28
C MET A 29 -15.24 -33.74 -2.22
N PHE A 30 -14.48 -33.99 -1.15
CA PHE A 30 -13.79 -32.94 -0.42
C PHE A 30 -12.82 -32.36 -1.44
N GLY A 31 -13.35 -31.47 -2.28
CA GLY A 31 -12.55 -30.49 -2.98
C GLY A 31 -11.81 -29.78 -1.88
N PHE A 32 -10.53 -30.13 -1.71
CA PHE A 32 -9.57 -29.23 -1.12
C PHE A 32 -9.68 -27.97 -1.98
N LEU A 33 -10.55 -27.05 -1.54
CA LEU A 33 -10.36 -25.64 -1.77
C LEU A 33 -8.93 -25.42 -1.32
N CYS A 34 -8.04 -25.36 -2.29
CA CYS A 34 -6.71 -24.82 -2.12
C CYS A 34 -7.01 -23.38 -1.73
N ASP A 35 -7.21 -23.15 -0.43
CA ASP A 35 -7.22 -21.82 0.13
C ASP A 35 -5.93 -21.23 -0.39
N CYS A 36 -6.05 -20.23 -1.27
CA CYS A 36 -4.94 -19.40 -1.67
C CYS A 36 -4.45 -18.74 -0.38
N ILE A 37 -3.58 -19.43 0.36
CA ILE A 37 -3.03 -18.93 1.61
C ILE A 37 -2.26 -17.68 1.22
N SER A 38 -2.79 -16.52 1.62
CA SER A 38 -2.10 -15.26 1.45
C SER A 38 -0.73 -15.35 2.11
N ALA A 39 0.31 -14.94 1.39
CA ALA A 39 1.66 -14.80 1.92
C ALA A 39 1.76 -13.66 2.95
N LEU A 40 0.75 -12.78 3.01
CA LEU A 40 0.68 -11.74 4.02
C LEU A 40 0.46 -12.34 5.41
N PRO A 41 1.20 -11.86 6.44
CA PRO A 41 1.04 -12.34 7.81
C PRO A 41 -0.40 -12.25 8.35
N ARG A 42 -0.73 -13.12 9.31
CA ARG A 42 -2.06 -13.07 9.96
C ARG A 42 -2.26 -11.83 10.84
N GLU A 43 -1.19 -11.29 11.40
CA GLU A 43 -1.23 -10.06 12.19
C GLU A 43 -0.53 -8.96 11.41
N ILE A 44 -0.93 -7.71 11.63
CA ILE A 44 -0.29 -6.58 10.97
C ILE A 44 1.16 -6.45 11.46
N PRO A 45 2.16 -6.51 10.58
CA PRO A 45 3.55 -6.37 10.99
C PRO A 45 3.89 -4.90 11.30
N GLN A 46 4.88 -4.67 12.15
CA GLN A 46 5.28 -3.33 12.59
C GLN A 46 5.72 -2.43 11.42
N ASP A 47 6.32 -3.03 10.40
CA ASP A 47 6.82 -2.36 9.21
C ASP A 47 5.77 -2.26 8.08
N PHE A 48 4.50 -2.53 8.39
CA PHE A 48 3.43 -2.43 7.41
C PHE A 48 3.36 -1.03 6.79
N SER A 49 3.31 -1.01 5.46
CA SER A 49 2.95 0.19 4.71
C SER A 49 2.29 -0.14 3.38
N MET A 50 1.51 0.83 2.89
CA MET A 50 0.91 0.78 1.57
C MET A 50 1.18 2.08 0.84
N GLY A 51 1.83 1.99 -0.33
CA GLY A 51 1.94 3.07 -1.30
C GLY A 51 0.97 2.85 -2.46
N VAL A 52 0.23 3.88 -2.82
CA VAL A 52 -0.61 3.92 -4.02
C VAL A 52 -0.11 5.05 -4.90
N PHE A 53 0.11 4.76 -6.18
CA PHE A 53 0.51 5.73 -7.19
C PHE A 53 -0.45 5.65 -8.37
N GLN A 54 -1.08 6.76 -8.71
CA GLN A 54 -1.95 6.94 -9.86
C GLN A 54 -1.31 7.91 -10.83
N GLY A 55 -0.93 7.42 -12.01
CA GLY A 55 -0.34 8.20 -13.10
C GLY A 55 -1.33 8.47 -14.21
N GLY A 56 -1.28 9.68 -14.78
CA GLY A 56 -2.11 10.10 -15.91
C GLY A 56 -1.64 9.63 -17.30
N GLY A 57 -0.59 8.79 -17.37
CA GLY A 57 0.00 8.35 -18.64
C GLY A 57 0.80 9.47 -19.28
N MET A 58 0.36 9.96 -20.44
CA MET A 58 0.95 11.13 -21.10
C MET A 58 0.65 12.46 -20.41
N THR A 59 -0.35 12.52 -19.54
CA THR A 59 -0.63 13.75 -18.80
C THR A 59 0.36 13.87 -17.64
N PRO A 60 0.96 15.06 -17.40
CA PRO A 60 1.97 15.27 -16.36
C PRO A 60 1.35 15.36 -14.96
N ASN A 61 0.28 14.61 -14.73
CA ASN A 61 -0.53 14.64 -13.53
C ASN A 61 -0.42 13.28 -12.84
N SER A 62 -0.18 13.31 -11.54
CA SER A 62 -0.14 12.10 -10.73
C SER A 62 -0.62 12.38 -9.33
N GLU A 63 -1.32 11.42 -8.76
CA GLU A 63 -1.64 11.38 -7.34
C GLU A 63 -0.93 10.19 -6.73
N SER A 64 -0.35 10.36 -5.56
CA SER A 64 0.20 9.24 -4.80
C SER A 64 -0.08 9.45 -3.33
N PHE A 65 -0.29 8.36 -2.61
CA PHE A 65 -0.38 8.42 -1.16
C PHE A 65 0.29 7.21 -0.54
N TYR A 66 0.76 7.41 0.67
CA TYR A 66 1.45 6.41 1.45
C TYR A 66 0.79 6.36 2.82
N LEU A 67 0.43 5.15 3.25
CA LEU A 67 -0.21 4.88 4.53
C LEU A 67 0.68 3.96 5.35
N SER A 68 1.01 4.37 6.57
CA SER A 68 1.70 3.53 7.54
C SER A 68 1.29 3.86 8.97
N SER A 69 1.73 3.06 9.92
CA SER A 69 1.53 3.29 11.36
C SER A 69 2.29 4.49 11.91
N ALA A 70 3.39 4.90 11.26
CA ALA A 70 4.26 5.96 11.76
C ALA A 70 3.96 7.32 11.11
N ILE A 71 3.96 7.36 9.78
CA ILE A 71 3.77 8.57 9.00
C ILE A 71 3.07 8.23 7.69
N SER A 72 2.12 9.07 7.31
CA SER A 72 1.41 8.96 6.05
C SER A 72 1.58 10.26 5.26
N TYR A 73 1.51 10.17 3.94
CA TYR A 73 1.50 11.35 3.09
C TYR A 73 0.55 11.20 1.92
N HIS A 74 0.07 12.33 1.41
CA HIS A 74 -0.68 12.44 0.16
C HIS A 74 0.01 13.48 -0.71
N LYS A 75 0.45 13.06 -1.89
CA LYS A 75 1.23 13.84 -2.82
C LYS A 75 0.47 13.97 -4.15
N ILE A 76 0.24 15.20 -4.57
CA ILE A 76 -0.39 15.52 -5.85
C ILE A 76 0.63 16.27 -6.70
N ARG A 77 0.77 15.87 -7.95
CA ARG A 77 1.53 16.59 -8.97
C ARG A 77 0.57 16.98 -10.08
N ASP A 78 0.55 18.27 -10.38
CA ASP A 78 -0.21 18.85 -11.49
C ASP A 78 0.76 19.70 -12.31
N TYR A 79 1.20 19.17 -13.45
CA TYR A 79 2.28 19.71 -14.26
C TYR A 79 3.60 19.90 -13.47
N ARG A 80 3.97 21.16 -13.23
CA ARG A 80 5.19 21.56 -12.50
C ARG A 80 4.95 21.74 -11.01
N LYS A 81 3.68 21.85 -10.59
CA LYS A 81 3.31 22.08 -9.20
C LYS A 81 3.18 20.76 -8.48
N GLU A 82 3.72 20.72 -7.28
CA GLU A 82 3.61 19.58 -6.40
C GLU A 82 3.03 20.03 -5.05
N SER A 83 2.19 19.20 -4.44
CA SER A 83 1.78 19.39 -3.05
C SER A 83 1.97 18.08 -2.30
N ILE A 84 2.46 18.17 -1.07
CA ILE A 84 2.63 17.02 -0.19
C ILE A 84 1.99 17.35 1.16
N LEU A 85 0.95 16.61 1.50
CA LEU A 85 0.24 16.68 2.78
C LEU A 85 0.69 15.53 3.67
N PHE A 86 1.26 15.85 4.83
CA PHE A 86 1.67 14.87 5.83
C PHE A 86 0.63 14.73 6.94
N PHE A 87 0.43 13.50 7.41
CA PHE A 87 -0.51 13.21 8.47
C PHE A 87 -0.14 11.91 9.20
N GLN A 88 -0.70 11.74 10.39
CA GLN A 88 -0.70 10.47 11.11
C GLN A 88 -2.08 9.83 11.00
N SER A 89 -2.09 8.54 10.67
CA SER A 89 -3.30 7.72 10.60
C SER A 89 -3.57 7.06 11.96
N ASP A 90 -4.84 6.91 12.32
CA ASP A 90 -5.22 6.12 13.50
C ASP A 90 -4.78 4.66 13.28
N PRO A 91 -4.11 4.01 14.26
CA PRO A 91 -3.74 2.59 14.18
C PRO A 91 -4.89 1.67 13.78
N LYS A 92 -6.12 1.96 14.20
CA LYS A 92 -7.32 1.19 13.84
C LYS A 92 -7.63 1.28 12.35
N ILE A 93 -7.47 2.46 11.73
CA ILE A 93 -7.67 2.65 10.28
C ILE A 93 -6.62 1.83 9.51
N ILE A 94 -5.38 1.83 9.98
CA ILE A 94 -4.28 1.07 9.36
C ILE A 94 -4.52 -0.44 9.50
N GLN A 95 -5.04 -0.89 10.64
CA GLN A 95 -5.45 -2.29 10.82
C GLN A 95 -6.60 -2.69 9.90
N GLU A 96 -7.67 -1.88 9.82
CA GLU A 96 -8.80 -2.12 8.92
C GLU A 96 -8.33 -2.22 7.46
N LEU A 97 -7.42 -1.34 7.03
CA LEU A 97 -6.80 -1.39 5.71
C LEU A 97 -6.05 -2.70 5.48
N TYR A 98 -5.20 -3.12 6.43
CA TYR A 98 -4.44 -4.35 6.33
C TYR A 98 -5.35 -5.59 6.20
N GLU A 99 -6.43 -5.64 6.99
CA GLU A 99 -7.41 -6.72 6.93
C GLU A 99 -8.09 -6.81 5.56
N GLN A 100 -8.42 -5.67 4.94
CA GLN A 100 -8.97 -5.62 3.59
C GLN A 100 -7.98 -6.08 2.52
N ILE A 101 -6.71 -5.69 2.63
CA ILE A 101 -5.65 -6.13 1.69
C ILE A 101 -5.50 -7.66 1.75
N ARG A 102 -5.46 -8.22 2.96
CA ARG A 102 -5.31 -9.67 3.17
C ARG A 102 -6.55 -10.43 2.71
N SER A 103 -7.77 -9.99 3.07
CA SER A 103 -9.00 -10.68 2.70
C SER A 103 -9.25 -10.70 1.18
N ASN A 104 -8.70 -9.72 0.46
CA ASN A 104 -8.73 -9.65 -0.99
C ASN A 104 -7.54 -10.35 -1.68
N ASN A 105 -6.69 -11.06 -0.93
CA ASN A 105 -5.55 -11.82 -1.45
C ASN A 105 -4.63 -10.98 -2.35
N PHE A 106 -4.32 -9.76 -1.92
CA PHE A 106 -3.55 -8.80 -2.72
C PHE A 106 -2.24 -9.36 -3.26
N ASP A 107 -1.52 -10.12 -2.46
CA ASP A 107 -0.26 -10.78 -2.80
C ASP A 107 -0.41 -11.76 -3.98
N ASN A 108 -1.56 -12.42 -4.09
CA ASN A 108 -1.88 -13.39 -5.13
C ASN A 108 -2.46 -12.77 -6.41
N ILE A 109 -2.78 -11.47 -6.40
CA ILE A 109 -3.31 -10.79 -7.60
C ILE A 109 -2.32 -10.96 -8.76
N GLN A 110 -2.83 -11.49 -9.88
CA GLN A 110 -2.03 -11.74 -11.07
C GLN A 110 -2.22 -10.64 -12.09
N VAL A 111 -1.11 -10.28 -12.72
CA VAL A 111 -1.06 -9.36 -13.85
C VAL A 111 -0.85 -10.10 -15.17
N ARG A 112 -1.11 -9.42 -16.27
CA ARG A 112 -0.70 -9.80 -17.62
C ARG A 112 -0.11 -8.58 -18.33
N GLN A 113 0.73 -8.83 -19.32
CA GLN A 113 1.31 -7.78 -20.15
C GLN A 113 0.56 -7.72 -21.47
N GLU A 114 0.21 -6.52 -21.91
CA GLU A 114 -0.34 -6.24 -23.23
C GLU A 114 0.45 -5.10 -23.87
N LYS A 115 0.61 -5.13 -25.19
CA LYS A 115 1.29 -4.06 -25.93
C LYS A 115 0.35 -2.87 -26.09
N VAL A 116 0.39 -1.97 -25.12
CA VAL A 116 -0.33 -0.68 -25.14
C VAL A 116 0.64 0.40 -24.69
N TYR A 117 0.71 1.49 -25.47
CA TYR A 117 1.52 2.66 -25.11
C TYR A 117 0.66 3.66 -24.35
N ASP A 118 1.30 4.45 -23.48
CA ASP A 118 0.74 5.70 -22.95
C ASP A 118 -0.50 5.60 -22.05
N ARG A 119 -0.76 4.40 -21.52
CA ARG A 119 -1.85 4.19 -20.59
C ARG A 119 -1.44 4.64 -19.18
N GLY A 120 -2.17 5.61 -18.64
CA GLY A 120 -2.16 5.88 -17.20
C GLY A 120 -2.65 4.67 -16.39
N GLY A 121 -2.79 4.85 -15.08
CA GLY A 121 -3.33 3.81 -14.23
C GLY A 121 -2.76 3.87 -12.82
N ILE A 122 -3.00 2.79 -12.08
CA ILE A 122 -2.73 2.74 -10.65
C ILE A 122 -1.75 1.60 -10.37
N SER A 123 -0.73 1.89 -9.57
CA SER A 123 0.20 0.93 -8.99
C SER A 123 0.10 0.96 -7.48
N VAL A 124 0.10 -0.21 -6.88
CA VAL A 124 0.04 -0.41 -5.44
C VAL A 124 1.25 -1.20 -5.00
N GLN A 125 1.92 -0.70 -3.98
CA GLN A 125 3.01 -1.36 -3.27
C GLN A 125 2.57 -1.60 -1.83
N VAL A 126 2.66 -2.84 -1.37
CA VAL A 126 2.45 -3.19 0.04
C VAL A 126 3.76 -3.73 0.59
N THR A 127 4.23 -3.15 1.69
CA THR A 127 5.35 -3.70 2.47
C THR A 127 4.79 -4.35 3.72
N ALA A 128 5.21 -5.59 3.99
CA ALA A 128 4.81 -6.33 5.18
C ALA A 128 5.89 -7.37 5.54
N ASN A 129 6.38 -7.37 6.78
CA ASN A 129 7.38 -8.32 7.27
C ASN A 129 8.64 -8.36 6.38
N LYS A 130 9.13 -7.19 6.00
CA LYS A 130 10.30 -6.94 5.12
C LYS A 130 10.13 -7.44 3.67
N GLU A 131 8.97 -7.95 3.31
CA GLU A 131 8.63 -8.29 1.93
C GLU A 131 7.86 -7.15 1.25
N VAL A 132 8.04 -7.02 -0.06
CA VAL A 132 7.39 -5.99 -0.87
C VAL A 132 6.57 -6.65 -1.97
N TYR A 133 5.26 -6.41 -1.96
CA TYR A 133 4.30 -6.91 -2.94
C TYR A 133 3.86 -5.76 -3.83
N ASN A 134 4.15 -5.85 -5.13
CA ASN A 134 3.80 -4.81 -6.11
C ASN A 134 2.77 -5.34 -7.10
N LYS A 135 1.67 -4.60 -7.28
CA LYS A 135 0.64 -4.88 -8.27
C LYS A 135 0.32 -3.61 -9.04
N SER A 136 0.15 -3.72 -10.35
CA SER A 136 -0.04 -2.57 -11.21
C SER A 136 -1.11 -2.84 -12.25
N ASP A 137 -2.00 -1.87 -12.42
CA ASP A 137 -2.89 -1.74 -13.55
C ASP A 137 -2.54 -0.44 -14.31
N SER A 138 -1.31 -0.34 -14.79
CA SER A 138 -0.79 0.84 -15.49
C SER A 138 0.12 0.47 -16.66
N GLY A 139 0.20 1.36 -17.65
CA GLY A 139 0.99 1.15 -18.86
C GLY A 139 0.62 -0.17 -19.55
N MET A 140 1.63 -1.00 -19.80
CA MET A 140 1.50 -2.32 -20.42
C MET A 140 0.98 -3.41 -19.46
N THR A 141 0.88 -3.13 -18.16
CA THR A 141 0.51 -4.12 -17.14
C THR A 141 -0.98 -4.04 -16.84
N PHE A 142 -1.69 -5.17 -16.92
CA PHE A 142 -3.13 -5.25 -16.65
C PHE A 142 -3.41 -6.28 -15.57
N ILE A 143 -4.35 -5.97 -14.68
CA ILE A 143 -4.87 -6.94 -13.71
C ILE A 143 -5.71 -7.97 -14.48
N ARG A 144 -5.41 -9.26 -14.28
CA ARG A 144 -6.17 -10.34 -14.95
C ARG A 144 -7.64 -10.28 -14.53
N THR A 145 -8.54 -10.62 -15.46
CA THR A 145 -9.99 -10.46 -15.29
C THR A 145 -10.53 -11.05 -13.99
N HIS A 146 -10.07 -12.24 -13.60
CA HIS A 146 -10.48 -12.92 -12.36
C HIS A 146 -10.14 -12.14 -11.08
N TRP A 147 -9.11 -11.30 -11.10
CA TRP A 147 -8.63 -10.53 -9.94
C TRP A 147 -9.15 -9.10 -9.88
N ARG A 148 -9.97 -8.65 -10.85
CA ARG A 148 -10.44 -7.26 -10.94
C ARG A 148 -11.25 -6.82 -9.73
N THR A 149 -12.08 -7.69 -9.18
CA THR A 149 -12.88 -7.38 -7.98
C THR A 149 -11.97 -7.19 -6.76
N SER A 150 -11.06 -8.13 -6.51
CA SER A 150 -10.06 -8.01 -5.43
C SER A 150 -9.24 -6.73 -5.55
N TRP A 151 -8.77 -6.42 -6.76
CA TRP A 151 -8.02 -5.20 -7.03
C TRP A 151 -8.84 -3.95 -6.71
N LYS A 152 -10.09 -3.87 -7.20
CA LYS A 152 -10.98 -2.75 -6.93
C LYS A 152 -11.22 -2.57 -5.43
N ASN A 153 -11.50 -3.64 -4.71
CA ASN A 153 -11.74 -3.59 -3.27
C ASN A 153 -10.52 -3.08 -2.49
N VAL A 154 -9.30 -3.47 -2.90
CA VAL A 154 -8.05 -2.96 -2.29
C VAL A 154 -7.90 -1.45 -2.52
N LEU A 155 -8.19 -0.97 -3.73
CA LEU A 155 -8.14 0.47 -4.03
C LEU A 155 -9.18 1.26 -3.23
N GLU A 156 -10.42 0.76 -3.15
CA GLU A 156 -11.49 1.39 -2.37
C GLU A 156 -11.15 1.43 -0.87
N ALA A 157 -10.56 0.35 -0.32
CA ALA A 157 -10.09 0.32 1.06
C ALA A 157 -8.99 1.35 1.32
N ALA A 158 -8.05 1.49 0.38
CA ALA A 158 -6.96 2.46 0.47
C ALA A 158 -7.48 3.91 0.44
N ASP A 159 -8.40 4.23 -0.47
CA ASP A 159 -9.03 5.55 -0.55
C ASP A 159 -9.90 5.86 0.66
N LEU A 160 -10.61 4.87 1.19
CA LEU A 160 -11.38 5.01 2.43
C LEU A 160 -10.46 5.28 3.62
N ALA A 161 -9.35 4.56 3.73
CA ALA A 161 -8.36 4.76 4.81
C ALA A 161 -7.70 6.15 4.73
N LYS A 162 -7.35 6.60 3.52
CA LYS A 162 -6.88 7.98 3.25
C LYS A 162 -7.91 9.01 3.70
N SER A 163 -9.17 8.84 3.27
CA SER A 163 -10.26 9.77 3.55
C SER A 163 -10.56 9.86 5.05
N LYS A 164 -10.75 8.73 5.73
CA LYS A 164 -10.92 8.68 7.20
C LYS A 164 -9.73 9.30 7.94
N SER A 165 -8.51 9.10 7.43
CA SER A 165 -7.30 9.67 8.04
C SER A 165 -7.22 11.20 7.93
N LEU A 166 -7.99 11.82 7.04
CA LEU A 166 -7.98 13.25 6.77
C LEU A 166 -9.29 13.96 7.13
N GLU A 167 -10.35 13.21 7.43
CA GLU A 167 -11.66 13.75 7.76
C GLU A 167 -11.60 14.69 8.97
N GLY A 168 -12.19 15.89 8.81
CA GLY A 168 -12.25 16.92 9.86
C GLY A 168 -10.91 17.55 10.25
N LYS A 169 -9.80 17.22 9.56
CA LYS A 169 -8.47 17.72 9.90
C LYS A 169 -8.10 18.98 9.14
N SER A 170 -7.65 20.00 9.87
CA SER A 170 -7.05 21.20 9.30
C SER A 170 -5.73 20.87 8.58
N LYS A 171 -5.51 21.48 7.41
CA LYS A 171 -4.26 21.39 6.65
C LYS A 171 -3.47 22.67 6.86
N ILE A 172 -2.32 22.57 7.51
CA ILE A 172 -1.46 23.72 7.80
C ILE A 172 -0.39 23.81 6.72
N PRO A 173 -0.38 24.85 5.88
CA PRO A 173 0.72 25.09 4.96
C PRO A 173 2.01 25.39 5.72
N VAL A 174 3.11 24.77 5.30
CA VAL A 174 4.44 24.98 5.86
C VAL A 174 5.40 25.36 4.73
N SER A 175 5.95 26.57 4.83
CA SER A 175 6.93 27.08 3.88
C SER A 175 8.35 26.77 4.34
N LEU A 176 9.26 26.57 3.41
CA LEU A 176 10.69 26.43 3.69
C LEU A 176 11.37 27.77 3.41
N GLN A 177 12.19 28.24 4.36
CA GLN A 177 12.99 29.44 4.20
C GLN A 177 14.46 29.08 4.41
N LEU A 178 15.23 29.12 3.33
CA LEU A 178 16.66 28.85 3.34
C LEU A 178 17.42 30.17 3.52
N SER A 179 18.13 30.30 4.65
CA SER A 179 19.00 31.43 5.00
C SER A 179 20.45 30.95 5.04
N VAL A 180 20.94 30.44 3.91
CA VAL A 180 22.34 29.99 3.76
C VAL A 180 23.13 31.00 2.95
N ASN A 181 24.35 31.32 3.40
CA ASN A 181 25.23 32.32 2.77
C ASN A 181 25.61 31.99 1.31
N LYS A 182 25.38 30.76 0.87
CA LYS A 182 25.41 30.32 -0.54
C LYS A 182 24.22 29.40 -0.76
N GLU A 183 23.55 29.54 -1.89
CA GLU A 183 22.40 28.72 -2.24
C GLU A 183 22.75 27.22 -2.22
N PRO A 184 21.89 26.37 -1.65
CA PRO A 184 22.13 24.95 -1.63
C PRO A 184 22.04 24.41 -3.06
N TYR A 185 23.06 23.69 -3.48
CA TYR A 185 23.06 22.92 -4.72
C TYR A 185 22.07 21.75 -4.68
N SER A 186 21.69 21.25 -3.50
CA SER A 186 20.60 20.29 -3.36
C SER A 186 19.88 20.40 -2.02
N LEU A 187 18.60 20.01 -2.00
CA LEU A 187 17.74 19.92 -0.82
C LEU A 187 17.04 18.56 -0.80
N GLY A 188 17.27 17.78 0.25
CA GLY A 188 16.56 16.56 0.57
C GLY A 188 15.72 16.74 1.84
N ILE A 189 14.50 16.21 1.82
CA ILE A 189 13.62 16.18 2.98
C ILE A 189 13.14 14.74 3.18
N THR A 190 13.37 14.24 4.37
CA THR A 190 12.92 12.93 4.84
C THR A 190 12.01 13.12 6.04
N ILE A 191 10.90 12.38 6.11
CA ILE A 191 10.02 12.35 7.28
C ILE A 191 10.00 10.95 7.84
N GLY A 192 10.38 10.80 9.10
CA GLY A 192 10.61 9.50 9.73
C GLY A 192 11.70 8.73 8.99
N ARG A 193 11.30 7.75 8.19
CA ARG A 193 12.23 6.90 7.39
C ARG A 193 12.03 7.05 5.88
N ILE A 194 11.25 8.03 5.44
CA ILE A 194 10.80 8.15 4.06
C ILE A 194 11.36 9.42 3.46
N SER A 195 12.14 9.31 2.39
CA SER A 195 12.53 10.44 1.56
C SER A 195 11.31 10.91 0.76
N VAL A 196 10.84 12.12 1.04
CA VAL A 196 9.58 12.65 0.48
C VAL A 196 9.81 13.69 -0.61
N TYR A 197 10.97 14.35 -0.57
CA TYR A 197 11.36 15.36 -1.53
C TYR A 197 12.87 15.40 -1.68
N TYR A 198 13.32 15.56 -2.92
CA TYR A 198 14.72 15.76 -3.25
C TYR A 198 14.82 16.61 -4.50
N GLU A 199 15.57 17.71 -4.43
CA GLU A 199 15.87 18.56 -5.57
C GLU A 199 17.38 18.80 -5.66
N TYR A 200 17.88 18.78 -6.89
CA TYR A 200 19.28 18.95 -7.24
C TYR A 200 19.38 20.09 -8.25
N GLN A 201 20.41 20.93 -8.14
CA GLN A 201 20.58 22.19 -8.87
C GLN A 201 19.46 23.21 -8.58
N ILE A 202 19.27 23.59 -7.32
CA ILE A 202 18.38 24.70 -6.96
C ILE A 202 19.03 26.00 -7.46
N PHE A 203 18.31 26.75 -8.31
CA PHE A 203 18.78 28.02 -8.88
C PHE A 203 18.10 29.22 -8.21
N GLU A 204 18.81 30.35 -8.21
CA GLU A 204 18.37 31.64 -7.69
C GLU A 204 16.96 32.02 -8.19
N GLY A 205 16.05 32.25 -7.24
CA GLY A 205 14.67 32.68 -7.52
C GLY A 205 13.66 31.58 -7.83
N SER A 206 14.05 30.30 -7.81
CA SER A 206 13.12 29.18 -7.95
C SER A 206 12.84 28.56 -6.58
N PRO A 207 11.83 29.02 -5.82
CA PRO A 207 11.36 28.21 -4.69
C PRO A 207 10.96 26.83 -5.23
N PRO A 208 11.00 25.78 -4.39
CA PRO A 208 10.37 24.53 -4.76
C PRO A 208 8.95 24.84 -5.23
N ASP A 209 8.57 24.41 -6.44
CA ASP A 209 7.15 24.39 -6.86
C ASP A 209 6.32 23.39 -6.00
N THR A 210 6.94 22.84 -4.94
CA THR A 210 6.38 21.94 -3.95
C THR A 210 5.83 22.70 -2.75
N LYS A 211 4.52 22.60 -2.55
CA LYS A 211 3.83 23.03 -1.33
C LYS A 211 3.86 21.92 -0.29
N PHE A 212 4.37 22.20 0.90
CA PHE A 212 4.27 21.26 2.03
C PHE A 212 3.09 21.66 2.92
N GLU A 213 2.30 20.67 3.31
CA GLU A 213 1.17 20.82 4.22
C GLU A 213 1.23 19.75 5.30
N PHE A 214 0.76 20.07 6.50
CA PHE A 214 0.77 19.18 7.64
C PHE A 214 -0.58 19.20 8.34
N VAL A 215 -1.07 18.03 8.71
CA VAL A 215 -2.09 17.91 9.76
C VAL A 215 -1.42 18.17 11.11
N PRO A 216 -2.10 18.77 12.10
CA PRO A 216 -1.57 18.93 13.45
C PRO A 216 -1.03 17.61 14.02
N GLY A 217 0.15 17.63 14.62
CA GLY A 217 0.84 16.42 15.06
C GLY A 217 2.34 16.63 15.32
N LYS A 218 3.03 15.53 15.61
CA LYS A 218 4.49 15.50 15.81
C LYS A 218 5.16 14.75 14.67
N TYR A 219 6.21 15.34 14.10
CA TYR A 219 6.91 14.81 12.94
C TYR A 219 8.41 14.88 13.14
N SER A 220 9.11 13.77 12.91
CA SER A 220 10.58 13.76 12.86
C SER A 220 11.01 14.02 11.42
N LEU A 221 11.62 15.18 11.19
CA LEU A 221 12.10 15.62 9.89
C LEU A 221 13.62 15.50 9.82
N VAL A 222 14.13 15.07 8.68
CA VAL A 222 15.56 15.15 8.36
C VAL A 222 15.70 16.00 7.11
N ILE A 223 16.47 17.07 7.23
CA ILE A 223 16.78 18.01 6.15
C ILE A 223 18.23 17.82 5.77
N GLU A 224 18.47 17.57 4.49
CA GLU A 224 19.79 17.37 3.92
C GLU A 224 20.04 18.47 2.90
N THR A 225 21.12 19.22 3.05
CA THR A 225 21.53 20.23 2.06
C THR A 225 22.99 20.05 1.69
N TYR A 226 23.30 20.34 0.44
CA TYR A 226 24.67 20.39 -0.06
C TYR A 226 24.82 21.66 -0.86
N ALA A 227 25.95 22.36 -0.74
CA ALA A 227 26.28 23.52 -1.57
C ALA A 227 27.74 23.46 -2.01
N LYS A 228 28.06 24.03 -3.17
CA LYS A 228 29.43 24.01 -3.69
C LYS A 228 30.37 24.77 -2.74
N GLY A 229 31.36 24.06 -2.21
CA GLY A 229 32.32 24.61 -1.25
C GLY A 229 31.75 24.81 0.16
N ILE A 230 30.60 24.20 0.49
CA ILE A 230 30.07 24.06 1.84
C ILE A 230 29.98 22.56 2.17
N PRO A 231 30.37 22.13 3.39
CA PRO A 231 30.18 20.74 3.81
C PRO A 231 28.73 20.30 3.69
N PHE A 232 28.52 19.01 3.38
CA PHE A 232 27.20 18.39 3.44
C PHE A 232 26.58 18.61 4.83
N MET A 233 25.36 19.11 4.84
CA MET A 233 24.61 19.38 6.05
C MET A 233 23.45 18.39 6.15
N ARG A 234 23.35 17.74 7.30
CA ARG A 234 22.18 16.95 7.69
C ARG A 234 21.69 17.44 9.04
N ARG A 235 20.40 17.73 9.14
CA ARG A 235 19.75 18.23 10.37
C ARG A 235 18.50 17.43 10.66
N ASN A 236 18.36 17.02 11.91
CA ASN A 236 17.13 16.41 12.40
C ASN A 236 16.33 17.49 13.12
N LEU A 237 15.03 17.55 12.85
CA LEU A 237 14.11 18.52 13.41
C LEU A 237 12.85 17.80 13.88
N GLU A 238 12.50 17.98 15.15
CA GLU A 238 11.22 17.52 15.67
C GLU A 238 10.20 18.65 15.51
N LEU A 239 9.32 18.49 14.52
CA LEU A 239 8.24 19.43 14.24
C LEU A 239 7.02 19.10 15.10
N ALA A 240 6.57 20.05 15.90
CA ALA A 240 5.26 20.01 16.54
C ALA A 240 4.35 21.03 15.85
N ILE A 241 3.37 20.54 15.08
CA ILE A 241 2.40 21.36 14.37
C ILE A 241 1.15 21.49 15.24
N PRO A 242 0.87 22.66 15.85
CA PRO A 242 -0.32 22.87 16.67
C PRO A 242 -1.61 22.99 15.82
N PRO A 243 -2.80 22.75 16.39
CA PRO A 243 -4.07 22.74 15.66
C PRO A 243 -4.59 24.10 15.22
N ASN A 244 -4.13 25.19 15.83
CA ASN A 244 -4.73 26.52 15.69
C ASN A 244 -3.77 27.57 15.09
N ILE A 245 -2.88 27.14 14.18
CA ILE A 245 -2.01 28.07 13.45
C ILE A 245 -2.49 28.19 12.01
N LYS A 246 -2.25 29.34 11.38
CA LYS A 246 -2.61 29.55 9.97
C LYS A 246 -1.58 28.95 9.03
N GLN A 247 -0.30 29.07 9.40
CA GLN A 247 0.82 28.58 8.60
C GLN A 247 2.04 28.34 9.49
N GLY A 248 2.99 27.57 8.98
CA GLY A 248 4.31 27.40 9.59
C GLY A 248 5.43 27.79 8.64
N ILE A 249 6.59 28.10 9.20
CA ILE A 249 7.83 28.32 8.43
C ILE A 249 8.93 27.46 9.04
N ILE A 250 9.62 26.67 8.22
CA ILE A 250 10.86 26.02 8.61
C ILE A 250 12.00 26.89 8.10
N LYS A 251 12.69 27.57 9.01
CA LYS A 251 13.88 28.36 8.72
C LYS A 251 15.11 27.45 8.84
N ILE A 252 15.91 27.41 7.79
CA ILE A 252 17.11 26.56 7.69
C ILE A 252 18.29 27.48 7.41
N ASP A 253 19.27 27.49 8.31
CA ASP A 253 20.53 28.22 8.12
C ASP A 253 21.73 27.26 8.13
N SER A 254 22.93 27.80 7.98
CA SER A 254 24.17 26.99 7.92
C SER A 254 24.45 26.13 9.18
N THR A 255 23.81 26.47 10.30
CA THR A 255 24.03 25.87 11.62
C THR A 255 22.81 25.13 12.14
N ASN A 256 21.59 25.61 11.86
CA ASN A 256 20.37 25.20 12.53
C ASN A 256 19.16 25.09 11.58
N ALA A 257 18.14 24.37 12.02
CA ALA A 257 16.81 24.37 11.42
C ALA A 257 15.76 24.57 12.52
N VAL A 258 14.85 25.53 12.36
CA VAL A 258 13.86 25.90 13.37
C VAL A 258 12.49 26.04 12.72
N PHE A 259 11.46 25.56 13.42
CA PHE A 259 10.07 25.77 13.03
C PHE A 259 9.48 26.97 13.76
N GLU A 260 8.84 27.85 13.01
CA GLU A 260 8.08 28.99 13.52
C GLU A 260 6.60 28.86 13.15
N ALA A 261 5.75 28.88 14.16
CA ALA A 261 4.30 28.90 14.01
C ALA A 261 3.81 30.34 13.78
N ILE A 262 2.93 30.52 12.80
CA ILE A 262 2.29 31.81 12.51
C ILE A 262 0.79 31.70 12.83
N PRO A 263 0.28 32.51 13.80
CA PRO A 263 -1.10 32.45 14.26
C PRO A 263 -2.13 33.02 13.28
#